data_AF-A0A9E0RPB7-F1
#
_entry.id   AF-A0A9E0RPB7-F1
#
_cell.length_a   1.000
_cell.length_b   1.000
_cell.length_c   1.000
_cell.angle_alpha   90.00
_cell.angle_beta   90.00
_cell.angle_gamma   90.00
#
_symmetry.space_group_name_H-M   'P 1'
#
loop_
_entity.id
_entity.type
_entity.pdbx_description
1 polymer ?
#
loop_
_entity_poly.entity_id
_entity_poly.type
_entity_poly.pdbx_seq_one_letter_code
_entity_poly.pdbx_strand_id
1 'polypeptide(L)' 'MSTPGDYKQQHLIKMANQIAHSIPTRDDIPGQISAHMRQFWTTEMLKTLRTIAAETPDILSEDVHSALQSL' A
#
# COMPACT_ATOMS: atom_id res chain seq x y z
N MET A 1 14.28 15.36 12.26
CA MET A 1 15.14 14.76 11.22
C MET A 1 14.53 13.43 10.86
N SER A 2 13.96 13.27 9.67
CA SER A 2 13.45 11.98 9.21
C SER A 2 14.63 11.07 8.91
N THR A 3 14.66 9.89 9.51
CA THR A 3 15.71 8.91 9.25
C THR A 3 15.57 8.34 7.83
N PRO A 4 16.62 7.73 7.24
CA PRO A 4 16.51 7.07 5.93
C PRO A 4 15.42 5.98 5.88
N GLY A 5 15.06 5.40 7.02
CA GLY A 5 13.93 4.47 7.16
C GLY A 5 12.59 5.16 6.94
N ASP A 6 12.40 6.33 7.54
CA ASP A 6 11.18 7.14 7.40
C ASP A 6 10.93 7.57 5.95
N TYR A 7 11.98 7.94 5.22
CA TYR A 7 11.84 8.35 3.81
C TYR A 7 11.35 7.19 2.93
N LYS A 8 11.91 5.98 3.12
CA LYS A 8 11.49 4.79 2.37
C LYS A 8 10.06 4.40 2.69
N GLN A 9 9.67 4.46 3.96
CA GLN A 9 8.30 4.18 4.39
C GLN A 9 7.31 5.21 3.82
N GLN A 10 7.63 6.51 3.92
CA GLN A 10 6.82 7.58 3.32
C GLN A 10 6.67 7.43 1.80
N HIS A 11 7.71 7.01 1.11
CA HIS A 11 7.65 6.75 -0.32
C HIS A 11 6.75 5.55 -0.63
N LEU A 12 6.85 4.48 0.16
CA LEU A 12 6.02 3.28 0.04
C LEU A 12 4.52 3.60 0.23
N ILE A 13 4.20 4.40 1.25
CA ILE A 13 2.83 4.88 1.52
C ILE A 13 2.29 5.68 0.33
N LYS A 14 3.09 6.61 -0.20
CA LYS A 14 2.71 7.41 -1.37
C LYS A 14 2.43 6.52 -2.59
N MET A 15 3.28 5.54 -2.87
CA MET A 15 3.07 4.60 -3.97
C MET A 15 1.79 3.78 -3.79
N ALA A 16 1.54 3.25 -2.59
CA ALA A 16 0.31 2.49 -2.30
C ALA A 16 -0.96 3.31 -2.58
N ASN A 17 -1.01 4.53 -2.04
CA ASN A 17 -2.16 5.42 -2.21
C ASN A 17 -2.30 5.88 -3.67
N GLN A 18 -1.19 6.09 -4.38
CA GLN A 18 -1.21 6.44 -5.79
C GLN A 18 -1.76 5.29 -6.66
N ILE A 19 -1.41 4.03 -6.37
CA ILE A 19 -1.97 2.87 -7.07
C ILE A 19 -3.48 2.86 -6.91
N ALA A 20 -3.99 3.01 -5.68
CA ALA A 20 -5.42 3.06 -5.40
C ALA A 20 -6.13 4.20 -6.18
N HIS A 21 -5.51 5.38 -6.24
CA HIS A 21 -6.09 6.52 -6.95
C HIS A 21 -6.02 6.41 -8.49
N SER A 22 -5.11 5.60 -9.00
CA SER A 22 -4.86 5.45 -10.44
C SER A 22 -5.70 4.36 -11.09
N ILE A 23 -6.51 3.61 -10.32
CA ILE A 23 -7.36 2.55 -10.86
C ILE A 23 -8.54 3.19 -11.63
N PRO A 24 -8.64 2.98 -12.95
CA PRO A 24 -9.63 3.67 -13.79
C PRO A 24 -11.04 3.08 -13.64
N THR A 25 -11.15 1.79 -13.31
CA THR A 25 -12.41 1.07 -13.14
C THR A 25 -12.64 0.75 -11.67
N ARG A 26 -13.77 1.22 -11.13
CA ARG A 26 -14.11 1.02 -9.71
C ARG A 26 -14.61 -0.39 -9.36
N ASP A 27 -14.62 -1.31 -10.33
CA ASP A 27 -14.90 -2.72 -10.08
C ASP A 27 -13.67 -3.39 -9.46
N ASP A 28 -13.86 -4.00 -8.29
CA ASP A 28 -12.82 -4.74 -7.56
C ASP A 28 -11.49 -3.97 -7.38
N ILE A 29 -11.58 -2.73 -6.89
CA ILE A 29 -10.40 -1.90 -6.58
C ILE A 29 -9.43 -2.65 -5.63
N PRO A 30 -9.88 -3.29 -4.52
CA PRO A 30 -8.97 -4.02 -3.64
C PRO A 30 -8.25 -5.19 -4.33
N GLY A 31 -8.96 -5.95 -5.17
CA GLY A 31 -8.37 -7.05 -5.93
C GLY A 31 -7.30 -6.56 -6.91
N GLN A 32 -7.58 -5.49 -7.65
CA GLN A 32 -6.62 -4.90 -8.58
C GLN A 32 -5.38 -4.32 -7.88
N ILE A 33 -5.55 -3.62 -6.74
CA ILE A 33 -4.43 -3.13 -5.93
C ILE A 33 -3.56 -4.31 -5.47
N SER A 34 -4.19 -5.36 -4.91
CA SER A 34 -3.47 -6.52 -4.39
C SER A 34 -2.71 -7.26 -5.49
N ALA A 35 -3.29 -7.40 -6.69
CA ALA A 35 -2.64 -8.00 -7.84
C ALA A 35 -1.44 -7.19 -8.31
N HIS A 36 -1.59 -5.86 -8.42
CA HIS A 36 -0.49 -4.97 -8.79
C HIS A 36 0.66 -5.03 -7.77
N MET A 37 0.33 -4.98 -6.48
CA MET A 37 1.31 -5.12 -5.41
C MET A 37 2.04 -6.47 -5.46
N ARG A 38 1.33 -7.60 -5.67
CA ARG A 38 1.96 -8.92 -5.82
C ARG A 38 2.89 -9.00 -7.03
N GLN A 39 2.55 -8.33 -8.12
CA GLN A 39 3.32 -8.38 -9.35
C GLN A 39 4.60 -7.53 -9.28
N PHE A 40 4.54 -6.35 -8.66
CA PHE A 40 5.61 -5.36 -8.76
C PHE A 40 6.38 -5.13 -7.46
N TRP A 41 5.84 -5.54 -6.31
CA TRP A 41 6.46 -5.27 -5.00
C TRP A 41 7.14 -6.51 -4.44
N THR A 42 8.21 -6.29 -3.68
CA THR A 42 8.89 -7.37 -2.98
C THR A 42 8.15 -7.75 -1.70
N THR A 43 8.38 -8.97 -1.22
CA THR A 43 7.81 -9.44 0.06
C THR A 43 8.14 -8.53 1.23
N GLU A 44 9.34 -7.94 1.26
CA GLU A 44 9.77 -6.98 2.27
C GLU A 44 8.96 -5.68 2.23
N MET A 45 8.64 -5.17 1.02
CA MET A 45 7.77 -4.00 0.85
C MET A 45 6.36 -4.29 1.35
N LEU A 46 5.79 -5.44 1.00
CA LEU A 46 4.45 -5.83 1.47
C LEU A 46 4.40 -5.97 2.99
N LYS A 47 5.42 -6.58 3.59
CA LYS A 47 5.55 -6.71 5.04
C LYS A 47 5.66 -5.34 5.72
N THR A 48 6.47 -4.44 5.17
CA THR A 48 6.62 -3.07 5.66
C THR A 48 5.29 -2.32 5.59
N LEU A 49 4.56 -2.42 4.47
CA LEU A 49 3.26 -1.78 4.31
C LEU A 49 2.22 -2.34 5.30
N ARG A 50 2.24 -3.64 5.58
CA ARG A 50 1.39 -4.26 6.61
C ARG A 50 1.68 -3.75 8.01
N THR A 51 2.95 -3.63 8.38
CA THR A 51 3.34 -3.05 9.66
C THR A 51 2.83 -1.62 9.77
N ILE A 52 3.02 -0.81 8.72
CA ILE A 52 2.54 0.56 8.66
C ILE A 52 1.01 0.63 8.81
N ALA A 53 0.27 -0.24 8.12
CA ALA A 53 -1.19 -0.31 8.20
C ALA A 53 -1.69 -0.66 9.62
N ALA A 54 -0.93 -1.48 10.36
CA ALA A 54 -1.26 -1.85 11.73
C ALA A 54 -0.91 -0.74 12.74
N GLU A 55 0.20 -0.03 12.54
CA GLU A 55 0.68 1.01 13.46
C GLU A 55 -0.02 2.37 13.24
N THR A 56 -0.34 2.70 11.99
CA THR A 56 -0.87 4.01 11.57
C THR A 56 -1.87 3.81 10.43
N PRO A 57 -3.08 3.31 10.72
CA PRO A 57 -4.05 3.00 9.67
C PRO A 57 -4.51 4.24 8.88
N ASP A 58 -4.57 5.42 9.50
CA ASP A 58 -5.12 6.63 8.87
C ASP A 58 -4.32 7.17 7.67
N ILE A 59 -3.10 6.67 7.45
CA ILE A 59 -2.22 7.18 6.37
C ILE A 59 -2.39 6.43 5.04
N LEU A 60 -3.09 5.29 5.06
CA LEU A 60 -3.40 4.49 3.88
C LEU A 60 -4.88 4.61 3.54
N SER A 61 -5.22 4.58 2.25
CA SER A 61 -6.62 4.58 1.84
C SER A 61 -7.33 3.29 2.23
N GLU A 62 -8.65 3.36 2.40
CA GLU A 62 -9.51 2.21 2.72
C GLU A 62 -9.37 1.07 1.70
N ASP A 63 -9.20 1.41 0.42
CA ASP A 63 -8.95 0.44 -0.66
C ASP A 63 -7.62 -0.30 -0.48
N VAL A 64 -6.57 0.39 -0.02
CA VAL A 64 -5.27 -0.21 0.26
C VAL A 64 -5.37 -1.15 1.47
N HIS A 65 -6.10 -0.75 2.51
CA HIS A 65 -6.37 -1.64 3.66
C HIS A 65 -7.09 -2.91 3.25
N SER A 66 -8.13 -2.77 2.43
CA SER A 66 -8.90 -3.89 1.90
C SER A 66 -8.04 -4.81 1.02
N ALA A 67 -7.14 -4.24 0.21
CA ALA A 67 -6.19 -4.99 -0.59
C ALA A 67 -5.18 -5.76 0.27
N LEU A 68 -4.73 -5.19 1.39
CA LEU A 68 -3.80 -5.83 2.32
C LEU A 68 -4.41 -7.04 3.05
N GLN A 69 -5.72 -7.04 3.28
CA GLN A 69 -6.46 -8.19 3.82
C GLN A 69 -6.54 -9.36 2.83
N SER A 70 -6.45 -9.06 1.53
CA SER A 70 -6.51 -10.05 0.44
C SER A 70 -5.14 -10.60 0.03
N LEU A 71 -4.06 -10.03 0.60
CA LEU A 71 -2.67 -10.37 0.30
C LEU A 71 -2.20 -11.65 1.01
#